data_AF-A0A3D5JEJ8-F1
#
_entry.id   AF-A0A3D5JEJ8-F1
#
_cell.length_a   1.000
_cell.length_b   1.000
_cell.length_c   1.000
_cell.angle_alpha   90.00
_cell.angle_beta   90.00
_cell.angle_gamma   90.00
#
_symmetry.space_group_name_H-M   'P 1'
#
loop_
_entity.id
_entity.type
_entity.pdbx_description
1 polymer ?
#
loop_
_entity_poly.entity_id
_entity_poly.type
_entity_poly.pdbx_seq_one_letter_code
_entity_poly.pdbx_strand_id
1 'polypeptide(L)'
;MKAEFDHIVIGVSRLAQDTARVEAQLGAPTGGGGAHPLMATHNRLMRLGGAGGYLEVIAVDPAAPSPSRSRWYTLDNPTTAARLAARPRALCWVASVPDLEEATRICGYDAGTIIEVTRGDLRWRLTVPEDGGLAADGILPSLIEWPDGVNPVAALPVEDVALGSVIASHPDPAFITACMTNLGLGHLVTVAGGPSSLAFDIRTGSGTVRID
;
A
#
# COMPACT_ATOMS: atom_id res chain seq x y z
N MET A 1 -6.30 8.51 18.99
CA MET A 1 -6.00 8.69 17.56
C MET A 1 -6.96 7.89 16.69
N LYS A 2 -7.22 8.33 15.45
CA LYS A 2 -7.97 7.59 14.43
C LYS A 2 -7.14 7.58 13.14
N ALA A 3 -6.75 6.40 12.67
CA ALA A 3 -6.11 6.25 11.37
C ALA A 3 -7.17 6.32 10.25
N GLU A 4 -6.73 6.72 9.07
CA GLU A 4 -7.56 6.76 7.86
C GLU A 4 -6.92 5.94 6.75
N PHE A 5 -7.72 5.47 5.80
CA PHE A 5 -7.19 4.82 4.61
C PHE A 5 -6.39 5.84 3.77
N ASP A 6 -5.14 5.53 3.44
CA ASP A 6 -4.31 6.38 2.59
C ASP A 6 -4.18 5.80 1.17
N HIS A 7 -3.66 4.58 1.06
CA HIS A 7 -3.57 3.91 -0.23
C HIS A 7 -3.43 2.39 -0.14
N ILE A 8 -3.70 1.72 -1.25
CA ILE A 8 -3.32 0.32 -1.47
C ILE A 8 -2.09 0.25 -2.39
N VAL A 9 -1.28 -0.79 -2.21
CA VAL A 9 -0.04 -0.98 -2.98
C VAL A 9 -0.16 -2.24 -3.82
N ILE A 10 -0.12 -2.06 -5.14
CA ILE A 10 -0.09 -3.12 -6.14
C ILE A 10 1.32 -3.23 -6.72
N GLY A 11 2.00 -4.33 -6.42
CA GLY A 11 3.30 -4.64 -6.97
C GLY A 11 3.21 -5.12 -8.41
N VAL A 12 4.18 -4.72 -9.23
CA VAL A 12 4.38 -5.23 -10.59
C VAL A 12 5.86 -5.52 -10.85
N SER A 13 6.15 -6.37 -11.85
CA SER A 13 7.55 -6.69 -12.19
C SER A 13 8.22 -5.56 -12.95
N ARG A 14 7.54 -4.96 -13.92
CA ARG A 14 8.06 -3.83 -14.69
C ARG A 14 7.01 -2.75 -14.86
N LEU A 15 7.21 -1.60 -14.21
CA LEU A 15 6.20 -0.55 -14.13
C LEU A 15 5.66 -0.14 -15.50
N ALA A 16 6.55 0.12 -16.47
CA ALA A 16 6.16 0.58 -17.80
C ALA A 16 5.28 -0.41 -18.57
N GLN A 17 5.49 -1.72 -18.42
CA GLN A 17 4.72 -2.74 -19.15
C GLN A 17 3.50 -3.23 -18.38
N ASP A 18 3.60 -3.33 -17.06
CA ASP A 18 2.58 -4.01 -16.25
C ASP A 18 1.53 -3.04 -15.70
N THR A 19 1.77 -1.73 -15.69
CA THR A 19 0.75 -0.72 -15.31
C THR A 19 -0.49 -0.84 -16.19
N ALA A 20 -0.31 -1.02 -17.50
CA ALA A 20 -1.42 -1.19 -18.44
C ALA A 20 -2.31 -2.40 -18.11
N ARG A 21 -1.77 -3.44 -17.45
CA ARG A 21 -2.56 -4.59 -17.00
C ARG A 21 -3.45 -4.24 -15.82
N VAL A 22 -2.94 -3.43 -14.89
CA VAL A 22 -3.72 -2.91 -13.75
C VAL A 22 -4.82 -1.97 -14.24
N GLU A 23 -4.48 -1.03 -15.14
CA GLU A 23 -5.43 -0.11 -15.77
C GLU A 23 -6.54 -0.86 -16.53
N ALA A 24 -6.18 -1.87 -17.31
CA ALA A 24 -7.16 -2.70 -18.02
C ALA A 24 -8.09 -3.48 -17.08
N GLN A 25 -7.58 -3.94 -15.93
CA GLN A 25 -8.39 -4.64 -14.94
C GLN A 25 -9.37 -3.69 -14.21
N LEU A 26 -8.95 -2.44 -13.98
CA LEU A 26 -9.74 -1.44 -13.24
C LEU A 26 -10.62 -0.57 -14.14
N GLY A 27 -10.34 -0.53 -15.44
CA GLY A 27 -11.05 0.31 -16.41
C GLY A 27 -10.75 1.81 -16.29
N ALA A 28 -9.65 2.19 -15.61
CA ALA A 28 -9.25 3.58 -15.42
C ALA A 28 -7.73 3.72 -15.57
N PRO A 29 -7.23 4.89 -16.03
CA PRO A 29 -5.81 5.13 -16.19
C PRO A 29 -5.14 5.45 -14.83
N THR A 30 -3.86 5.10 -14.73
CA THR A 30 -2.98 5.69 -13.72
C THR A 30 -2.37 6.99 -14.24
N GLY A 31 -1.99 7.87 -13.34
CA GLY A 31 -1.36 9.15 -13.61
C GLY A 31 -0.32 9.50 -12.54
N GLY A 32 0.49 10.52 -12.83
CA GLY A 32 1.51 10.99 -11.91
C GLY A 32 2.48 9.89 -11.45
N GLY A 33 2.81 9.90 -10.16
CA GLY A 33 3.82 9.04 -9.57
C GLY A 33 5.23 9.62 -9.69
N GLY A 34 6.24 8.78 -9.51
CA GLY A 34 7.64 9.17 -9.62
C GLY A 34 8.59 8.12 -9.05
N ALA A 35 9.88 8.45 -9.03
CA ALA A 35 10.92 7.62 -8.44
C ALA A 35 11.04 7.90 -6.93
N HIS A 36 11.35 6.87 -6.16
CA HIS A 36 11.73 6.95 -4.76
C HIS A 36 13.23 6.66 -4.63
N PRO A 37 14.10 7.68 -4.64
CA PRO A 37 15.55 7.48 -4.63
C PRO A 37 16.03 6.64 -3.43
N LEU A 38 15.42 6.84 -2.26
CA LEU A 38 15.74 6.11 -1.03
C LEU A 38 15.58 4.59 -1.16
N MET A 39 14.65 4.16 -2.01
CA MET A 39 14.24 2.75 -2.12
C MET A 39 14.47 2.17 -3.52
N ALA A 40 15.04 2.95 -4.45
CA ALA A 40 15.26 2.53 -5.82
C ALA A 40 14.03 1.83 -6.43
N THR A 41 12.87 2.45 -6.22
CA THR A 41 11.57 2.04 -6.78
C THR A 41 10.97 3.21 -7.54
N HIS A 42 9.98 2.92 -8.37
CA HIS A 42 9.16 3.93 -9.02
C HIS A 42 7.70 3.50 -9.04
N ASN A 43 6.80 4.48 -9.14
CA ASN A 43 5.36 4.21 -9.12
C ASN A 43 4.56 4.99 -10.16
N ARG A 44 3.32 4.53 -10.34
CA ARG A 44 2.20 5.25 -10.94
C ARG A 44 1.04 5.23 -9.96
N LEU A 45 0.21 6.27 -9.96
CA LEU A 45 -0.85 6.43 -8.98
C LEU A 45 -2.22 6.47 -9.67
N MET A 46 -3.27 6.07 -8.97
CA MET A 46 -4.64 6.28 -9.39
C MET A 46 -5.44 6.78 -8.20
N ARG A 47 -6.13 7.91 -8.34
CA ARG A 47 -6.99 8.41 -7.27
C ARG A 47 -8.15 7.45 -7.05
N LEU A 48 -8.47 7.18 -5.79
CA LEU A 48 -9.67 6.44 -5.43
C LEU A 48 -10.76 7.39 -4.94
N GLY A 49 -11.99 7.17 -5.41
CA GLY A 49 -13.21 7.81 -4.95
C GLY A 49 -13.75 7.19 -3.66
N GLY A 50 -14.85 7.73 -3.15
CA GLY A 50 -15.51 7.24 -1.94
C GLY A 50 -14.73 7.59 -0.66
N ALA A 51 -14.14 6.58 0.00
CA ALA A 51 -13.38 6.75 1.24
C ALA A 51 -12.11 7.61 1.07
N GLY A 52 -11.75 7.98 -0.16
CA GLY A 52 -10.58 8.77 -0.50
C GLY A 52 -9.37 7.90 -0.78
N GLY A 53 -8.19 8.53 -0.74
CA GLY A 53 -6.91 7.85 -0.97
C GLY A 53 -6.58 7.59 -2.43
N TYR A 54 -5.62 6.68 -2.65
CA TYR A 54 -5.15 6.30 -3.98
C TYR A 54 -4.73 4.82 -4.05
N LEU A 55 -4.50 4.34 -5.26
CA LEU A 55 -3.83 3.09 -5.55
C LEU A 55 -2.43 3.42 -6.07
N GLU A 56 -1.43 2.76 -5.52
CA GLU A 56 -0.04 2.82 -5.97
C GLU A 56 0.31 1.56 -6.76
N VAL A 57 0.67 1.71 -8.03
CA VAL A 57 1.35 0.65 -8.79
C VAL A 57 2.84 0.87 -8.66
N ILE A 58 3.57 -0.08 -8.10
CA ILE A 58 4.99 0.08 -7.77
C ILE A 58 5.85 -1.06 -8.32
N ALA A 59 7.06 -0.73 -8.75
CA ALA A 59 8.10 -1.68 -9.11
C ALA A 59 9.48 -1.22 -8.64
N VAL A 60 10.43 -2.16 -8.59
CA VAL A 60 11.87 -1.82 -8.51
C VAL A 60 12.27 -1.06 -9.76
N ASP A 61 12.99 0.05 -9.59
CA ASP A 61 13.52 0.82 -10.71
C ASP A 61 14.87 0.23 -11.14
N PRO A 62 14.97 -0.42 -12.33
CA PRO A 62 16.20 -1.02 -12.80
C PRO A 62 17.29 0.01 -13.18
N ALA A 63 16.92 1.28 -13.36
CA ALA A 63 17.85 2.36 -13.67
C ALA A 63 18.39 3.07 -12.42
N ALA A 64 17.75 2.87 -11.25
CA ALA A 64 18.21 3.45 -9.99
C ALA A 64 19.38 2.65 -9.40
N PRO A 65 20.34 3.31 -8.72
CA PRO A 65 21.39 2.61 -7.98
C PRO A 65 20.77 1.76 -6.86
N SER A 66 21.45 0.67 -6.47
CA SER A 66 21.01 -0.12 -5.32
C SER A 66 20.92 0.75 -4.06
N PRO A 67 19.82 0.66 -3.30
CA PRO A 67 19.65 1.43 -2.08
C PRO A 67 20.56 0.90 -0.97
N SER A 68 20.82 1.74 0.03
CA SER A 68 21.63 1.37 1.20
C SER A 68 20.85 0.56 2.25
N ARG A 69 19.63 0.14 1.94
CA ARG A 69 18.72 -0.63 2.81
C ARG A 69 17.86 -1.56 1.98
N SER A 70 17.25 -2.55 2.61
CA SER A 70 16.23 -3.39 1.96
C SER A 70 15.07 -2.54 1.45
N ARG A 71 14.64 -2.81 0.22
CA ARG A 71 13.45 -2.20 -0.37
C ARG A 71 12.20 -2.66 0.39
N TRP A 72 11.27 -1.74 0.54
CA TRP A 72 9.99 -1.99 1.20
C TRP A 72 9.16 -3.04 0.47
N TYR A 73 8.05 -3.43 1.10
CA TYR A 73 7.00 -4.25 0.51
C TYR A 73 7.52 -5.59 -0.02
N THR A 74 8.57 -6.13 0.61
CA THR A 74 9.25 -7.38 0.25
C THR A 74 9.82 -7.39 -1.17
N LEU A 75 10.07 -6.23 -1.79
CA LEU A 75 10.46 -6.17 -3.20
C LEU A 75 11.82 -6.82 -3.50
N ASP A 76 12.70 -6.97 -2.49
CA ASP A 76 13.96 -7.71 -2.62
C ASP A 76 13.80 -9.23 -2.36
N ASN A 77 12.62 -9.70 -1.94
CA ASN A 77 12.37 -11.12 -1.67
C ASN A 77 12.15 -11.90 -2.99
N PRO A 78 12.90 -13.00 -3.25
CA PRO A 78 12.75 -13.79 -4.48
C PRO A 78 11.34 -14.37 -4.69
N THR A 79 10.64 -14.73 -3.62
CA THR A 79 9.25 -15.23 -3.68
C THR A 79 8.30 -14.14 -4.15
N THR A 80 8.46 -12.92 -3.63
CA THR A 80 7.70 -11.75 -4.09
C THR A 80 8.02 -11.45 -5.54
N ALA A 81 9.30 -11.39 -5.92
CA ALA A 81 9.72 -11.15 -7.30
C ALA A 81 9.11 -12.18 -8.28
N ALA A 82 9.08 -13.47 -7.92
CA ALA A 82 8.45 -14.51 -8.72
C ALA A 82 6.93 -14.31 -8.86
N ARG A 83 6.23 -13.91 -7.78
CA ARG A 83 4.79 -13.59 -7.83
C ARG A 83 4.50 -12.41 -8.75
N LEU A 84 5.32 -11.36 -8.67
CA LEU A 84 5.17 -10.15 -9.49
C LEU A 84 5.50 -10.38 -10.96
N ALA A 85 6.45 -11.28 -11.26
CA ALA A 85 6.77 -11.68 -12.63
C ALA A 85 5.59 -12.40 -13.33
N ALA A 86 4.74 -13.09 -12.58
CA ALA A 86 3.58 -13.79 -13.13
C ALA A 86 2.42 -12.83 -13.49
N ARG A 87 2.04 -11.93 -12.59
CA ARG A 87 1.02 -10.88 -12.80
C ARG A 87 1.10 -9.83 -11.68
N PRO A 88 0.46 -8.65 -11.81
CA PRO A 88 0.30 -7.71 -10.70
C PRO A 88 -0.24 -8.41 -9.44
N ARG A 89 0.21 -7.98 -8.25
CA ARG A 89 -0.29 -8.49 -6.97
C ARG A 89 -0.56 -7.39 -5.97
N ALA A 90 -1.54 -7.60 -5.10
CA ALA A 90 -1.62 -6.90 -3.83
C ALA A 90 -0.35 -7.19 -3.00
N LEU A 91 0.30 -6.13 -2.53
CA LEU A 91 1.42 -6.24 -1.59
C LEU A 91 0.94 -5.92 -0.18
N CYS A 92 0.41 -4.72 0.01
CA CYS A 92 -0.05 -4.22 1.29
C CYS A 92 -0.96 -3.00 1.08
N TRP A 93 -1.26 -2.32 2.17
CA TRP A 93 -1.96 -1.05 2.21
C TRP A 93 -1.37 -0.18 3.30
N VAL A 94 -1.70 1.10 3.23
CA VAL A 94 -1.12 2.13 4.07
C VAL A 94 -2.23 2.94 4.71
N ALA A 95 -2.08 3.22 6.00
CA ALA A 95 -3.01 4.02 6.77
C ALA A 95 -2.36 5.32 7.22
N SER A 96 -3.01 6.45 6.93
CA SER A 96 -2.55 7.76 7.37
C SER A 96 -2.90 7.97 8.84
N VAL A 97 -1.96 8.52 9.59
CA VAL A 97 -2.11 8.86 11.00
C VAL A 97 -1.64 10.30 11.25
N PRO A 98 -2.22 10.99 12.25
CA PRO A 98 -1.79 12.34 12.61
C PRO A 98 -0.50 12.38 13.43
N ASP A 99 -0.09 11.26 14.03
CA ASP A 99 1.11 11.13 14.88
C ASP A 99 1.63 9.69 14.78
N LEU A 100 2.77 9.50 14.11
CA LEU A 100 3.37 8.17 13.94
C LEU A 100 3.91 7.58 15.24
N GLU A 101 4.48 8.38 16.12
CA GLU A 101 5.01 7.94 17.41
C GLU A 101 3.89 7.38 18.32
N GLU A 102 2.73 8.04 18.37
CA GLU A 102 1.56 7.50 19.06
C GLU A 102 1.07 6.22 18.35
N ALA A 103 1.03 6.21 17.02
CA ALA A 103 0.43 5.12 16.25
C ALA A 103 1.21 3.83 16.39
N THR A 104 2.52 3.89 16.19
CA THR A 104 3.43 2.76 16.39
C THR A 104 3.33 2.18 17.80
N ARG A 105 3.13 3.02 18.82
CA ARG A 105 3.01 2.58 20.21
C ARG A 105 1.69 1.89 20.55
N ILE A 106 0.59 2.23 19.87
CA ILE A 106 -0.74 1.67 20.17
C ILE A 106 -1.21 0.60 19.19
N CYS A 107 -0.61 0.50 18.00
CA CYS A 107 -1.12 -0.33 16.91
C CYS A 107 -1.18 -1.84 17.22
N GLY A 108 -0.39 -2.32 18.17
CA GLY A 108 -0.42 -3.71 18.63
C GLY A 108 0.40 -4.69 17.78
N TYR A 109 1.18 -4.19 16.82
CA TYR A 109 2.14 -4.95 16.02
C TYR A 109 3.43 -4.16 15.83
N ASP A 110 4.48 -4.81 15.33
CA ASP A 110 5.70 -4.11 14.90
C ASP A 110 5.45 -3.48 13.52
N ALA A 111 5.22 -2.16 13.50
CA ALA A 111 5.02 -1.40 12.27
C ALA A 111 6.35 -1.11 11.53
N GLY A 112 7.50 -1.41 12.14
CA GLY A 112 8.83 -1.09 11.64
C GLY A 112 9.35 0.28 12.07
N THR A 113 10.48 0.68 11.49
CA THR A 113 11.16 1.94 11.80
C THR A 113 10.47 3.12 11.11
N ILE A 114 10.29 4.23 11.83
CA ILE A 114 9.83 5.49 11.21
C ILE A 114 10.99 6.10 10.45
N ILE A 115 10.79 6.30 9.14
CA ILE A 115 11.75 6.97 8.27
C ILE A 115 11.11 8.15 7.55
N GLU A 116 11.95 9.09 7.16
CA GLU A 116 11.56 10.16 6.25
C GLU A 116 11.80 9.73 4.80
N VAL A 117 10.81 10.01 3.95
CA VAL A 117 10.84 9.67 2.52
C VAL A 117 10.58 10.93 1.70
N THR A 118 11.27 11.04 0.57
CA THR A 118 11.11 12.15 -0.38
C THR A 118 10.85 11.65 -1.79
N ARG A 119 9.99 12.36 -2.53
CA ARG A 119 9.76 12.15 -3.97
C ARG A 119 9.43 13.49 -4.63
N GLY A 120 10.37 14.02 -5.42
CA GLY A 120 10.26 15.39 -5.91
C GLY A 120 10.16 16.36 -4.74
N ASP A 121 9.16 17.23 -4.74
CA ASP A 121 8.90 18.19 -3.67
C ASP A 121 8.09 17.60 -2.49
N LEU A 122 7.63 16.35 -2.60
CA LEU A 122 6.91 15.66 -1.52
C LEU A 122 7.89 15.12 -0.49
N ARG A 123 7.54 15.30 0.79
CA ARG A 123 8.24 14.78 1.96
C ARG A 123 7.20 14.25 2.95
N TRP A 124 7.39 13.05 3.45
CA TRP A 124 6.49 12.42 4.43
C TRP A 124 7.27 11.45 5.33
N ARG A 125 6.63 10.96 6.38
CA ARG A 125 7.17 9.93 7.26
C ARG A 125 6.40 8.62 7.07
N LEU A 126 7.09 7.49 7.10
CA LEU A 126 6.50 6.16 6.85
C LEU A 126 7.14 5.13 7.77
N THR A 127 6.38 4.15 8.24
CA THR A 127 6.92 2.99 8.93
C THR A 127 7.40 1.92 7.94
N VAL A 128 8.66 1.50 8.07
CA VAL A 128 9.28 0.51 7.20
C VAL A 128 10.12 -0.46 8.05
N PRO A 129 9.81 -1.77 8.05
CA PRO A 129 10.68 -2.78 8.67
C PRO A 129 12.11 -2.73 8.13
N GLU A 130 13.10 -3.02 8.98
CA GLU A 130 14.52 -2.96 8.57
C GLU A 130 14.84 -3.95 7.43
N ASP A 131 14.19 -5.11 7.43
CA ASP A 131 14.31 -6.15 6.42
C ASP A 131 13.46 -5.89 5.16
N GLY A 132 12.69 -4.80 5.12
CA GLY A 132 11.78 -4.49 4.03
C GLY A 132 10.51 -5.35 4.00
N GLY A 133 10.24 -6.10 5.08
CA GLY A 133 9.10 -7.00 5.23
C GLY A 133 7.74 -6.28 5.28
N LEU A 134 6.70 -7.10 5.47
CA LEU A 134 5.32 -6.67 5.58
C LEU A 134 4.69 -7.30 6.83
N ALA A 135 4.11 -6.49 7.71
CA ALA A 135 3.47 -6.96 8.93
C ALA A 135 2.28 -7.87 8.59
N ALA A 136 2.27 -9.08 9.16
CA ALA A 136 1.28 -10.13 8.86
C ALA A 136 1.05 -10.33 7.35
N ASP A 137 2.14 -10.46 6.58
CA ASP A 137 2.11 -10.66 5.11
C ASP A 137 1.36 -9.55 4.34
N GLY A 138 1.37 -8.33 4.90
CA GLY A 138 0.73 -7.14 4.30
C GLY A 138 -0.69 -6.89 4.77
N ILE A 139 -1.24 -7.77 5.61
CA ILE A 139 -2.58 -7.63 6.18
C ILE A 139 -2.65 -6.42 7.11
N LEU A 140 -1.64 -6.21 7.95
CA LEU A 140 -1.54 -5.04 8.82
C LEU A 140 -0.87 -3.88 8.06
N PRO A 141 -1.44 -2.66 8.08
CA PRO A 141 -0.97 -1.59 7.20
C PRO A 141 0.38 -1.04 7.65
N SER A 142 1.16 -0.53 6.69
CA SER A 142 2.19 0.46 7.03
C SER A 142 1.52 1.77 7.46
N LEU A 143 2.18 2.54 8.31
CA LEU A 143 1.64 3.80 8.82
C LEU A 143 2.37 4.98 8.17
N ILE A 144 1.61 5.97 7.70
CA ILE A 144 2.15 7.17 7.04
C ILE A 144 1.68 8.44 7.75
N GLU A 145 2.57 9.41 7.88
CA GLU A 145 2.24 10.76 8.34
C GLU A 145 2.66 11.75 7.26
N TRP A 146 1.65 12.42 6.74
CA TRP A 146 1.78 13.49 5.77
C TRP A 146 1.85 14.84 6.49
N PRO A 147 2.60 15.82 5.97
CA PRO A 147 2.45 17.21 6.41
C PRO A 147 1.02 17.71 6.15
N ASP A 148 0.56 18.66 6.97
CA ASP A 148 -0.79 19.23 6.86
C ASP A 148 -1.13 19.70 5.43
N GLY A 149 -2.21 19.16 4.87
CA GLY A 149 -2.69 19.50 3.54
C GLY A 149 -1.83 18.99 2.38
N VAL A 150 -0.80 18.18 2.64
CA VAL A 150 0.11 17.66 1.60
C VAL A 150 -0.13 16.16 1.41
N ASN A 151 -0.79 15.79 0.32
CA ASN A 151 -0.83 14.40 -0.14
C ASN A 151 -0.91 14.36 -1.68
N PRO A 152 -0.58 13.24 -2.34
CA PRO A 152 -0.59 13.17 -3.80
C PRO A 152 -2.02 13.21 -4.39
N VAL A 153 -3.05 12.89 -3.60
CA VAL A 153 -4.44 12.73 -4.07
C VAL A 153 -4.97 14.00 -4.71
N ALA A 154 -4.66 15.18 -4.15
CA ALA A 154 -5.16 16.46 -4.63
C ALA A 154 -4.70 16.78 -6.07
N ALA A 155 -3.54 16.25 -6.49
CA ALA A 155 -2.99 16.48 -7.83
C ALA A 155 -3.44 15.42 -8.87
N LEU A 156 -4.13 14.36 -8.44
CA LEU A 156 -4.58 13.28 -9.31
C LEU A 156 -5.98 13.55 -9.88
N PRO A 157 -6.23 13.17 -11.15
CA PRO A 157 -7.57 13.23 -11.74
C PRO A 157 -8.54 12.37 -10.95
N VAL A 158 -9.82 12.74 -10.94
CA VAL A 158 -10.87 11.96 -10.29
C VAL A 158 -11.29 10.83 -11.20
N GLU A 159 -11.21 9.61 -10.70
CA GLU A 159 -11.63 8.38 -11.39
C GLU A 159 -12.87 7.77 -10.72
N ASP A 160 -13.68 7.05 -11.49
CA ASP A 160 -14.81 6.26 -10.97
C ASP A 160 -14.35 4.87 -10.49
N VAL A 161 -13.30 4.88 -9.66
CA VAL A 161 -12.70 3.71 -9.02
C VAL A 161 -12.61 3.97 -7.53
N ALA A 162 -13.09 3.06 -6.69
CA ALA A 162 -13.10 3.25 -5.25
C ALA A 162 -12.75 1.95 -4.51
N LEU A 163 -12.07 2.07 -3.36
CA LEU A 163 -11.93 0.92 -2.47
C LEU A 163 -13.32 0.51 -1.95
N GLY A 164 -13.61 -0.78 -2.04
CA GLY A 164 -14.77 -1.41 -1.41
C GLY A 164 -14.42 -1.94 -0.03
N SER A 165 -13.55 -2.96 0.01
CA SER A 165 -13.13 -3.60 1.26
C SER A 165 -11.74 -4.24 1.15
N VAL A 166 -11.05 -4.29 2.28
CA VAL A 166 -9.87 -5.13 2.48
C VAL A 166 -10.33 -6.52 2.91
N ILE A 167 -9.93 -7.55 2.17
CA ILE A 167 -10.28 -8.95 2.44
C ILE A 167 -9.00 -9.64 2.92
N ALA A 168 -9.04 -10.21 4.12
CA ALA A 168 -7.88 -10.87 4.70
C ALA A 168 -8.25 -12.23 5.31
N SER A 169 -7.27 -13.14 5.32
CA SER A 169 -7.29 -14.37 6.10
C SER A 169 -5.99 -14.46 6.89
N HIS A 170 -6.05 -14.93 8.14
CA HIS A 170 -4.86 -15.09 8.97
C HIS A 170 -5.04 -16.27 9.94
N PRO A 171 -3.97 -16.99 10.33
CA PRO A 171 -4.08 -18.10 11.28
C PRO A 171 -4.59 -17.66 12.66
N ASP A 172 -4.33 -16.41 13.02
CA ASP A 172 -4.88 -15.73 14.19
C ASP A 172 -5.71 -14.50 13.76
N PRO A 173 -6.99 -14.66 13.40
CA PRO A 173 -7.83 -13.55 12.98
C PRO A 173 -8.17 -12.59 14.14
N ALA A 174 -8.11 -13.06 15.39
CA ALA A 174 -8.38 -12.25 16.57
C ALA A 174 -7.26 -11.22 16.78
N PHE A 175 -6.00 -11.62 16.60
CA PHE A 175 -4.85 -10.71 16.60
C PHE A 175 -4.99 -9.57 15.58
N ILE A 176 -5.33 -9.91 14.32
CA ILE A 176 -5.52 -8.91 13.27
C ILE A 176 -6.67 -7.95 13.63
N THR A 177 -7.80 -8.49 14.08
CA THR A 177 -8.97 -7.69 14.46
C THR A 177 -8.66 -6.71 15.60
N ALA A 178 -7.88 -7.15 16.59
CA ALA A 178 -7.45 -6.29 17.70
C ALA A 178 -6.57 -5.13 17.22
N CYS A 179 -5.57 -5.41 16.37
CA CYS A 179 -4.69 -4.37 15.81
C CYS A 179 -5.47 -3.34 14.98
N MET A 180 -6.40 -3.80 14.14
CA MET A 180 -7.24 -2.91 13.33
C MET A 180 -8.19 -2.08 14.19
N THR A 181 -8.66 -2.63 15.31
CA THR A 181 -9.48 -1.90 16.29
C THR A 181 -8.68 -0.80 16.97
N ASN A 182 -7.43 -1.08 17.36
CA ASN A 182 -6.54 -0.07 17.97
C ASN A 182 -6.31 1.13 17.06
N LEU A 183 -6.26 0.92 15.74
CA LEU A 183 -6.11 1.97 14.73
C LEU A 183 -7.44 2.61 14.29
N GLY A 184 -8.59 2.05 14.66
CA GLY A 184 -9.91 2.50 14.21
C GLY A 184 -10.28 2.08 12.78
N LEU A 185 -9.56 1.11 12.20
CA LEU A 185 -9.70 0.66 10.81
C LEU A 185 -10.55 -0.61 10.65
N GLY A 186 -11.10 -1.16 11.74
CA GLY A 186 -11.86 -2.42 11.72
C GLY A 186 -13.05 -2.44 10.74
N HIS A 187 -13.59 -1.27 10.39
CA HIS A 187 -14.70 -1.14 9.43
C HIS A 187 -14.29 -1.34 7.96
N LEU A 188 -12.99 -1.26 7.64
CA LEU A 188 -12.47 -1.41 6.28
C LEU A 188 -12.11 -2.85 5.92
N VAL A 189 -11.97 -3.72 6.92
CA VAL A 189 -11.36 -5.04 6.75
C VAL A 189 -12.29 -6.15 7.21
N THR A 190 -12.44 -7.16 6.35
CA THR A 190 -13.04 -8.45 6.71
C THR A 190 -11.93 -9.46 6.92
N VAL A 191 -11.85 -10.05 8.12
CA VAL A 191 -10.82 -11.03 8.49
C VAL A 191 -11.44 -12.40 8.73
N ALA A 192 -10.96 -13.42 8.03
CA ALA A 192 -11.30 -14.82 8.26
C ALA A 192 -10.13 -15.61 8.88
N GLY A 193 -10.42 -16.76 9.47
CA GLY A 193 -9.39 -17.71 9.91
C GLY A 193 -8.91 -18.59 8.76
N GLY A 194 -7.58 -18.72 8.60
CA GLY A 194 -6.97 -19.55 7.55
C GLY A 194 -5.52 -19.16 7.26
N PRO A 195 -4.88 -19.69 6.21
CA PRO A 195 -3.56 -19.22 5.78
C PRO A 195 -3.57 -17.71 5.50
N SER A 196 -2.42 -17.05 5.70
CA SER A 196 -2.26 -15.62 5.42
C SER A 196 -2.63 -15.31 3.97
N SER A 197 -3.56 -14.38 3.77
CA SER A 197 -3.88 -13.82 2.46
C SER A 197 -4.43 -12.40 2.59
N LEU A 198 -4.21 -11.61 1.55
CA LEU A 198 -4.68 -10.25 1.42
C LEU A 198 -5.23 -10.06 0.01
N ALA A 199 -6.39 -9.41 -0.08
CA ALA A 199 -6.94 -8.93 -1.33
C ALA A 199 -7.71 -7.63 -1.11
N PHE A 200 -7.90 -6.88 -2.18
CA PHE A 200 -8.69 -5.65 -2.21
C PHE A 200 -9.86 -5.83 -3.17
N ASP A 201 -11.06 -5.59 -2.67
CA ASP A 201 -12.23 -5.42 -3.52
C ASP A 201 -12.30 -3.95 -3.93
N ILE A 202 -12.16 -3.71 -5.22
CA ILE A 202 -12.14 -2.39 -5.84
C ILE A 202 -13.39 -2.25 -6.68
N ARG A 203 -14.22 -1.25 -6.38
CA ARG A 203 -15.40 -0.90 -7.16
C ARG A 203 -14.98 -0.09 -8.37
N THR A 204 -15.53 -0.44 -9.52
CA THR A 204 -15.32 0.22 -10.81
C THR A 204 -16.67 0.47 -11.47
N GLY A 205 -16.71 1.28 -12.54
CA GLY A 205 -17.92 1.45 -13.36
C GLY A 205 -18.47 0.15 -13.97
N SER A 206 -17.66 -0.93 -14.03
CA SER A 206 -18.05 -2.24 -14.56
C SER A 206 -18.45 -3.27 -13.48
N GLY A 207 -18.36 -2.89 -12.20
CA GLY A 207 -18.59 -3.77 -11.05
C GLY A 207 -17.36 -3.88 -10.14
N THR A 208 -17.35 -4.91 -9.29
CA THR A 208 -16.26 -5.13 -8.33
C THR A 208 -15.17 -6.01 -8.92
N VAL A 209 -13.93 -5.54 -8.83
CA VAL A 209 -12.71 -6.22 -9.23
C VAL A 209 -11.92 -6.58 -7.97
N ARG A 210 -11.47 -7.83 -7.86
CA ARG A 210 -10.59 -8.27 -6.77
C ARG A 210 -9.13 -8.32 -7.23
N ILE A 211 -8.24 -7.74 -6.42
CA ILE A 211 -6.78 -7.84 -6.60
C ILE A 211 -6.15 -8.46 -5.35
N ASP A 212 -5.44 -9.56 -5.51
CA ASP A 212 -4.73 -10.37 -4.50
C ASP A 212 -3.21 -10.48 -4.77
#